data_AF-A0A7H9DJ31-F1
#
_entry.id   AF-A0A7H9DJ31-F1
#
_cell.length_a   1.000
_cell.length_b   1.000
_cell.length_c   1.000
_cell.angle_alpha   90.00
_cell.angle_beta   90.00
_cell.angle_gamma   90.00
#
_symmetry.space_group_name_H-M   'P 1'
#
loop_
_entity.id
_entity.type
_entity.pdbx_description
1 polymer ?
#
loop_
_entity_poly.entity_id
_entity_poly.type
_entity_poly.pdbx_seq_one_letter_code
_entity_poly.pdbx_strand_id
1 'polypeptide(L)'
;MICHAQSMGNYAHDYLKAPHLVVHSIFKKGFNIINQDNRLIFIGTAENGLFPFGINIDEQTKKVVLDRIKVGQSVLLRNNCLYFNEVILNLNCNIIQFTKPEYYQLNFESDIKKIDFSHYETTDFKRRNIQLLMDDLKAAQDKGMLKYFIGRGNGLTPTGDDILVGMLLVHTIKPFISSTKLTYINTLLKEDCTTQVSKQFLQLAIEGIFSSRLTDLFDATNVAINIERLLNVGSSSGKDTAYGIFSAL
;
A
#
# COMPACT_ATOMS: atom_id res chain seq x y z
N MET A 1 15.73 15.06 -21.38
CA MET A 1 16.59 14.92 -20.17
C MET A 1 16.57 13.46 -19.73
N ILE A 2 17.68 12.92 -19.22
CA ILE A 2 17.73 11.54 -18.70
C ILE A 2 17.85 11.62 -17.18
N CYS A 3 16.95 10.92 -16.49
CA CYS A 3 16.94 10.74 -15.04
C CYS A 3 17.12 9.26 -14.70
N HIS A 4 17.39 8.96 -13.43
CA HIS A 4 17.72 7.60 -13.00
C HIS A 4 16.84 7.17 -11.82
N ALA A 5 16.30 5.95 -11.91
CA ALA A 5 15.73 5.26 -10.76
C ALA A 5 16.85 4.80 -9.83
N GLN A 6 16.57 4.82 -8.52
CA GLN A 6 17.48 4.34 -7.49
C GLN A 6 17.22 2.87 -7.15
N SER A 7 15.94 2.47 -7.13
CA SER A 7 15.52 1.09 -6.91
C SER A 7 14.09 0.89 -7.43
N MET A 8 13.68 -0.37 -7.55
CA MET A 8 12.35 -0.75 -8.01
C MET A 8 11.89 -2.02 -7.30
N GLY A 9 10.62 -2.10 -6.88
CA GLY A 9 10.06 -3.34 -6.37
C GLY A 9 9.84 -4.38 -7.48
N ASN A 10 9.94 -5.66 -7.13
CA ASN A 10 9.72 -6.78 -8.07
C ASN A 10 8.35 -6.73 -8.77
N TYR A 11 7.27 -6.33 -8.07
CA TYR A 11 5.96 -6.19 -8.70
C TYR A 11 5.91 -5.03 -9.70
N ALA A 12 6.56 -3.89 -9.42
CA ALA A 12 6.70 -2.80 -10.41
C ALA A 12 7.42 -3.29 -11.65
N HIS A 13 8.53 -4.00 -11.48
CA HIS A 13 9.29 -4.58 -12.58
C HIS A 13 8.45 -5.50 -13.46
N ASP A 14 7.56 -6.31 -12.86
CA ASP A 14 6.69 -7.20 -13.61
C ASP A 14 5.51 -6.46 -14.26
N TYR A 15 4.89 -5.51 -13.58
CA TYR A 15 3.77 -4.72 -14.13
C TYR A 15 4.18 -3.83 -15.31
N LEU A 16 5.45 -3.43 -15.35
CA LEU A 16 6.04 -2.68 -16.46
C LEU A 16 6.15 -3.50 -17.75
N LYS A 17 6.13 -4.84 -17.69
CA LYS A 17 6.17 -5.74 -18.86
C LYS A 17 4.80 -5.77 -19.55
N ALA A 18 4.36 -4.61 -19.99
CA ALA A 18 3.05 -4.38 -20.58
C ALA A 18 3.18 -3.57 -21.88
N PRO A 19 2.32 -3.81 -22.88
CA PRO A 19 2.35 -3.11 -24.16
C PRO A 19 1.95 -1.64 -24.04
N HIS A 20 1.12 -1.31 -23.05
CA HIS A 20 0.56 0.02 -22.87
C HIS A 20 0.71 0.47 -21.42
N LEU A 21 1.31 1.64 -21.23
CA LEU A 21 1.43 2.32 -19.95
C LEU A 21 0.95 3.75 -20.11
N VAL A 22 0.23 4.25 -19.10
CA VAL A 22 -0.33 5.61 -19.10
C VAL A 22 -0.09 6.26 -17.75
N VAL A 23 0.22 7.56 -17.72
CA VAL A 23 0.22 8.33 -16.47
C VAL A 23 -1.20 8.44 -15.94
N HIS A 24 -1.48 7.77 -14.82
CA HIS A 24 -2.81 7.67 -14.24
C HIS A 24 -3.13 8.85 -13.33
N SER A 25 -2.21 9.22 -12.43
CA SER A 25 -2.45 10.28 -11.44
C SER A 25 -1.15 10.93 -11.01
N ILE A 26 -1.19 12.23 -10.72
CA ILE A 26 -0.03 13.02 -10.30
C ILE A 26 -0.36 13.67 -8.94
N PHE A 27 0.59 13.66 -8.01
CA PHE A 27 0.47 14.25 -6.68
C PHE A 27 1.81 14.85 -6.24
N LYS A 28 1.82 15.60 -5.13
CA LYS A 28 3.04 16.27 -4.64
C LYS A 28 4.19 15.30 -4.35
N LYS A 29 3.88 14.09 -3.89
CA LYS A 29 4.86 13.07 -3.49
C LYS A 29 5.37 12.18 -4.65
N GLY A 30 4.80 12.30 -5.84
CA GLY A 30 5.11 11.40 -6.97
C GLY A 30 3.93 11.28 -7.95
N PHE A 31 3.91 10.20 -8.70
CA PHE A 31 2.86 9.93 -9.66
C PHE A 31 2.66 8.42 -9.84
N ASN A 32 1.52 8.03 -10.38
CA ASN A 32 1.23 6.65 -10.74
C ASN A 32 1.17 6.53 -12.25
N ILE A 33 1.74 5.45 -12.77
CA ILE A 33 1.41 4.94 -14.09
C ILE A 33 0.56 3.66 -13.92
N ILE A 34 -0.22 3.34 -14.93
CA ILE A 34 -1.06 2.15 -14.94
C ILE A 34 -0.90 1.42 -16.26
N ASN A 35 -0.97 0.09 -16.22
CA ASN A 35 -1.03 -0.74 -17.42
C ASN A 35 -2.48 -1.09 -17.80
N GLN A 36 -2.67 -1.80 -18.91
CA GLN A 36 -4.00 -2.20 -19.40
C GLN A 36 -4.79 -3.12 -18.45
N ASP A 37 -4.11 -3.81 -17.54
CA ASP A 37 -4.73 -4.72 -16.56
C ASP A 37 -5.06 -4.00 -15.24
N ASN A 38 -5.06 -2.66 -15.26
CA ASN A 38 -5.24 -1.79 -14.11
C ASN A 38 -4.18 -1.97 -13.00
N ARG A 39 -3.01 -2.54 -13.31
CA ARG A 39 -1.91 -2.66 -12.34
C ARG A 39 -1.18 -1.34 -12.24
N LEU A 40 -1.12 -0.82 -11.03
CA LEU A 40 -0.57 0.48 -10.72
C LEU A 40 0.93 0.35 -10.38
N ILE A 41 1.75 1.21 -10.98
CA ILE A 41 3.16 1.39 -10.62
C ILE A 41 3.32 2.82 -10.08
N PHE A 42 3.77 2.93 -8.84
CA PHE A 42 4.03 4.20 -8.18
C PHE A 42 5.46 4.65 -8.49
N ILE A 43 5.67 5.90 -8.86
CA ILE A 43 6.99 6.50 -9.04
C ILE A 43 7.11 7.72 -8.12
N GLY A 44 8.06 7.68 -7.20
CA GLY A 44 8.25 8.72 -6.19
C GLY A 44 9.49 8.46 -5.34
N THR A 45 9.63 9.20 -4.24
CA THR A 45 10.78 9.04 -3.34
C THR A 45 10.48 8.06 -2.22
N ALA A 46 11.54 7.59 -1.55
CA ALA A 46 11.46 6.65 -0.42
C ALA A 46 10.96 7.29 0.90
N GLU A 47 10.44 8.53 0.87
CA GLU A 47 9.87 9.23 2.04
C GLU A 47 8.83 8.35 2.75
N ASN A 48 8.03 7.61 1.97
CA ASN A 48 6.99 6.76 2.51
C ASN A 48 7.40 5.30 2.76
N GLY A 49 8.70 5.00 2.66
CA GLY A 49 9.19 3.63 2.51
C GLY A 49 9.15 3.18 1.05
N LEU A 50 9.57 1.95 0.81
CA LEU A 50 9.61 1.33 -0.51
C LEU A 50 8.36 0.48 -0.72
N PHE A 51 7.85 0.47 -1.95
CA PHE A 51 6.64 -0.26 -2.30
C PHE A 51 6.96 -1.44 -3.24
N PRO A 52 6.24 -2.57 -3.14
CA PRO A 52 6.38 -3.69 -4.07
C PRO A 52 6.15 -3.27 -5.52
N PHE A 53 5.19 -2.37 -5.72
CA PHE A 53 4.83 -1.77 -7.00
C PHE A 53 5.42 -0.35 -7.19
N GLY A 54 6.50 -0.03 -6.46
CA GLY A 54 7.16 1.28 -6.51
C GLY A 54 8.44 1.31 -7.34
N ILE A 55 8.71 2.44 -7.99
CA ILE A 55 10.01 2.85 -8.54
C ILE A 55 10.46 4.05 -7.71
N ASN A 56 11.59 3.89 -7.01
CA ASN A 56 12.17 4.92 -6.19
C ASN A 56 13.09 5.83 -7.02
N ILE A 57 12.92 7.13 -6.86
CA ILE A 57 13.72 8.19 -7.49
C ILE A 57 14.16 9.20 -6.42
N ASP A 58 15.22 9.97 -6.70
CA ASP A 58 15.60 11.07 -5.82
C ASP A 58 14.69 12.30 -5.95
N GLU A 59 14.80 13.24 -5.00
CA GLU A 59 13.99 14.46 -4.96
C GLU A 59 14.18 15.35 -6.19
N GLN A 60 15.40 15.41 -6.75
CA GLN A 60 15.69 16.21 -7.94
C GLN A 60 14.99 15.63 -9.17
N THR A 61 15.09 14.32 -9.36
CA THR A 61 14.42 13.56 -10.42
C THR A 61 12.92 13.68 -10.29
N LYS A 62 12.36 13.55 -9.07
CA LYS A 62 10.93 13.74 -8.82
C LYS A 62 10.46 15.11 -9.31
N LYS A 63 11.14 16.19 -8.90
CA LYS A 63 10.81 17.55 -9.34
C LYS A 63 10.86 17.68 -10.87
N VAL A 64 11.96 17.21 -11.48
CA VAL A 64 12.17 17.25 -12.92
C VAL A 64 11.09 16.50 -13.71
N VAL A 65 10.69 15.32 -13.25
CA VAL A 65 9.69 14.50 -13.93
C VAL A 65 8.30 15.10 -13.76
N LEU A 66 7.92 15.47 -12.52
CA LEU A 66 6.60 16.04 -12.22
C LEU A 66 6.29 17.29 -13.06
N ASP A 67 7.28 18.15 -13.32
CA ASP A 67 7.12 19.36 -14.13
C ASP A 67 6.86 19.07 -15.63
N ARG A 68 7.09 17.83 -16.09
CA ARG A 68 7.12 17.44 -17.53
C ARG A 68 6.12 16.36 -17.90
N ILE A 69 5.34 15.86 -16.96
CA ILE A 69 4.36 14.81 -17.21
C ILE A 69 2.92 15.34 -17.09
N LYS A 70 2.01 14.71 -17.82
CA LYS A 70 0.57 15.02 -17.78
C LYS A 70 -0.22 13.74 -17.57
N VAL A 71 -1.31 13.85 -16.80
CA VAL A 71 -2.28 12.75 -16.67
C VAL A 71 -2.82 12.38 -18.06
N GLY A 72 -2.95 11.08 -18.32
CA GLY A 72 -3.42 10.52 -19.59
C GLY A 72 -2.35 10.36 -20.66
N GLN A 73 -1.12 10.83 -20.45
CA GLN A 73 -0.06 10.65 -21.45
C GLN A 73 0.42 9.19 -21.52
N SER A 74 0.67 8.71 -22.73
CA SER A 74 1.29 7.40 -22.95
C SER A 74 2.75 7.40 -22.45
N VAL A 75 3.17 6.27 -21.89
CA VAL A 75 4.54 6.02 -21.45
C VAL A 75 5.04 4.80 -22.21
N LEU A 76 6.19 4.93 -22.87
CA LEU A 76 6.80 3.81 -23.60
C LEU A 76 7.92 3.20 -22.76
N LEU A 77 7.91 1.88 -22.57
CA LEU A 77 9.05 1.14 -22.05
C LEU A 77 9.91 0.64 -23.21
N ARG A 78 11.18 1.04 -23.28
CA ARG A 78 12.16 0.52 -24.25
C ARG A 78 13.55 0.52 -23.64
N ASN A 79 14.32 -0.55 -23.84
CA ASN A 79 15.72 -0.65 -23.37
C ASN A 79 15.89 -0.23 -21.89
N ASN A 80 15.05 -0.75 -21.00
CA ASN A 80 15.01 -0.39 -19.57
C ASN A 80 14.83 1.10 -19.28
N CYS A 81 14.17 1.84 -20.17
CA CYS A 81 13.86 3.25 -19.96
C CYS A 81 12.37 3.51 -20.15
N LEU A 82 11.77 4.29 -19.25
CA LEU A 82 10.45 4.88 -19.44
C LEU A 82 10.61 6.20 -20.17
N TYR A 83 10.00 6.29 -21.34
CA TYR A 83 9.96 7.50 -22.14
C TYR A 83 8.65 8.22 -21.86
N PHE A 84 8.78 9.37 -21.21
CA PHE A 84 7.78 10.41 -21.15
C PHE A 84 8.15 11.48 -22.20
N ASN A 85 7.20 12.27 -22.69
CA ASN A 85 7.39 13.19 -23.82
C ASN A 85 8.73 13.97 -23.79
N GLU A 86 9.08 14.59 -22.66
CA GLU A 86 10.28 15.44 -22.53
C GLU A 86 11.37 14.86 -21.60
N VAL A 87 11.09 13.72 -20.95
CA VAL A 87 11.98 13.13 -19.94
C VAL A 87 12.04 11.60 -20.06
N ILE A 88 13.24 11.07 -19.92
CA ILE A 88 13.51 9.64 -19.94
C ILE A 88 13.91 9.23 -18.53
N LEU A 89 13.25 8.23 -17.97
CA LEU A 89 13.64 7.62 -16.69
C LEU A 89 14.32 6.29 -16.96
N ASN A 90 15.62 6.22 -16.69
CA ASN A 90 16.42 5.01 -16.77
C ASN A 90 16.14 4.10 -15.56
N LEU A 91 15.82 2.84 -15.82
CA LEU A 91 15.46 1.82 -14.83
C LEU A 91 16.57 0.81 -14.53
N ASN A 92 17.83 1.09 -14.92
CA ASN A 92 18.98 0.28 -14.53
C ASN A 92 19.31 0.52 -13.05
N CYS A 93 18.49 -0.07 -12.18
CA CYS A 93 18.55 0.04 -10.74
C CYS A 93 18.36 -1.31 -10.07
N ASN A 94 18.61 -1.38 -8.77
CA ASN A 94 18.41 -2.60 -8.00
C ASN A 94 16.92 -2.96 -7.91
N ILE A 95 16.60 -4.23 -8.14
CA ILE A 95 15.25 -4.77 -7.92
C ILE A 95 15.17 -5.30 -6.49
N ILE A 96 14.25 -4.73 -5.71
CA ILE A 96 13.98 -5.10 -4.33
C ILE A 96 12.91 -6.18 -4.32
N GLN A 97 13.23 -7.31 -3.71
CA GLN A 97 12.31 -8.44 -3.61
C GLN A 97 11.36 -8.24 -2.44
N PHE A 98 10.08 -8.10 -2.75
CA PHE A 98 9.01 -8.17 -1.76
C PHE A 98 8.38 -9.56 -1.85
N THR A 99 8.54 -10.33 -0.78
CA THR A 99 8.06 -11.71 -0.70
C THR A 99 7.21 -11.89 0.54
N LYS A 100 6.32 -12.88 0.50
CA LYS A 100 5.57 -13.28 1.69
C LYS A 100 6.58 -13.80 2.71
N PRO A 101 6.60 -13.25 3.92
CA PRO A 101 7.60 -13.66 4.89
C PRO A 101 7.23 -15.00 5.52
N GLU A 102 8.22 -15.87 5.71
CA GLU A 102 7.97 -17.23 6.23
C GLU A 102 7.73 -17.24 7.74
N TYR A 103 8.42 -16.40 8.50
CA TYR A 103 8.34 -16.35 9.96
C TYR A 103 8.51 -14.93 10.49
N TYR A 104 7.58 -14.50 11.35
CA TYR A 104 7.70 -13.26 12.10
C TYR A 104 7.29 -13.43 13.55
N GLN A 105 7.95 -12.65 14.41
CA GLN A 105 7.52 -12.41 15.77
C GLN A 105 6.91 -11.02 15.87
N LEU A 106 5.85 -10.89 16.67
CA LEU A 106 5.16 -9.62 16.91
C LEU A 106 5.93 -8.75 17.93
N ASN A 107 7.19 -8.45 17.63
CA ASN A 107 8.08 -7.70 18.52
C ASN A 107 7.60 -6.27 18.80
N PHE A 108 6.72 -5.75 17.94
CA PHE A 108 6.10 -4.43 18.04
C PHE A 108 4.77 -4.40 18.79
N GLU A 109 4.23 -5.54 19.23
CA GLU A 109 2.88 -5.62 19.84
C GLU A 109 2.75 -4.68 21.05
N SER A 110 3.76 -4.68 21.92
CA SER A 110 3.77 -3.84 23.12
C SER A 110 3.76 -2.34 22.81
N ASP A 111 4.37 -1.93 21.70
CA ASP A 111 4.48 -0.52 21.32
C ASP A 111 3.23 -0.05 20.59
N ILE A 112 2.66 -0.89 19.71
CA ILE A 112 1.35 -0.63 19.10
C ILE A 112 0.27 -0.43 20.17
N LYS A 113 0.28 -1.25 21.24
CA LYS A 113 -0.70 -1.16 22.34
C LYS A 113 -0.60 0.14 23.16
N LYS A 114 0.49 0.90 23.06
CA LYS A 114 0.66 2.20 23.73
C LYS A 114 0.10 3.37 22.92
N ILE A 115 -0.25 3.16 21.65
CA ILE A 115 -0.72 4.24 20.76
C ILE A 115 -2.15 4.65 21.15
N ASP A 116 -2.39 5.96 21.20
CA ASP A 116 -3.73 6.49 21.42
C ASP A 116 -4.57 6.50 20.12
N PHE A 117 -5.62 5.69 20.13
CA PHE A 117 -6.61 5.55 19.06
C PHE A 117 -7.99 6.12 19.42
N SER A 118 -8.09 6.90 20.50
CA SER A 118 -9.35 7.48 20.99
C SER A 118 -10.07 8.36 19.96
N HIS A 119 -9.34 8.94 19.00
CA HIS A 119 -9.91 9.78 17.95
C HIS A 119 -10.88 9.03 17.02
N TYR A 120 -10.81 7.68 16.93
CA TYR A 120 -11.78 6.93 16.13
C TYR A 120 -13.13 6.76 16.80
N GLU A 121 -13.26 6.97 18.12
CA GLU A 121 -14.52 6.74 18.84
C GLU A 121 -15.67 7.63 18.36
N THR A 122 -15.34 8.78 17.79
CA THR A 122 -16.30 9.73 17.21
C THR A 122 -16.49 9.56 15.70
N THR A 123 -15.95 8.50 15.11
CA THR A 123 -15.98 8.22 13.67
C THR A 123 -16.72 6.91 13.35
N ASP A 124 -16.85 6.60 12.06
CA ASP A 124 -17.36 5.31 11.57
C ASP A 124 -16.47 4.12 11.96
N PHE A 125 -15.25 4.38 12.41
CA PHE A 125 -14.23 3.39 12.78
C PHE A 125 -14.11 3.18 14.29
N LYS A 126 -15.09 3.61 15.08
CA LYS A 126 -15.13 3.37 16.54
C LYS A 126 -14.97 1.88 16.90
N ARG A 127 -14.46 1.60 18.10
CA ARG A 127 -14.15 0.22 18.55
C ARG A 127 -15.28 -0.79 18.34
N ARG A 128 -16.54 -0.38 18.54
CA ARG A 128 -17.70 -1.26 18.30
C ARG A 128 -17.77 -1.74 16.83
N ASN A 129 -17.58 -0.85 15.86
CA ASN A 129 -17.67 -1.21 14.45
C ASN A 129 -16.48 -2.06 14.02
N ILE A 130 -15.31 -1.80 14.58
CA ILE A 130 -14.11 -2.62 14.38
C ILE A 130 -14.30 -4.03 14.94
N GLN A 131 -14.90 -4.17 16.13
CA GLN A 131 -15.21 -5.49 16.69
C GLN A 131 -16.18 -6.25 15.78
N LEU A 132 -17.21 -5.59 15.25
CA LEU A 132 -18.13 -6.21 14.30
C LEU A 132 -17.42 -6.65 13.01
N LEU A 133 -16.48 -5.84 12.49
CA LEU A 133 -15.66 -6.23 11.35
C LEU A 133 -14.78 -7.45 11.69
N MET A 134 -14.12 -7.47 12.85
CA MET A 134 -13.30 -8.59 13.29
C MET A 134 -14.10 -9.89 13.43
N ASP A 135 -15.30 -9.82 13.99
CA ASP A 135 -16.20 -10.97 14.12
C ASP A 135 -16.68 -11.45 12.74
N ASP A 136 -16.90 -10.52 11.81
CA ASP A 136 -17.30 -10.83 10.43
C ASP A 136 -16.15 -11.45 9.62
N LEU A 137 -14.91 -10.97 9.78
CA LEU A 137 -13.70 -11.53 9.13
C LEU A 137 -13.42 -12.97 9.56
N LYS A 138 -13.74 -13.32 10.80
CA LYS A 138 -13.62 -14.69 11.34
C LYS A 138 -14.77 -15.60 10.92
N ALA A 139 -15.93 -15.03 10.62
CA ALA A 139 -17.12 -15.79 10.27
C ALA A 139 -17.04 -16.38 8.85
N ALA A 140 -17.76 -17.50 8.65
CA ALA A 140 -17.96 -18.08 7.32
C ALA A 140 -19.03 -17.32 6.51
N GLN A 141 -20.04 -16.77 7.18
CA GLN A 141 -21.12 -16.00 6.56
C GLN A 141 -20.80 -14.52 6.54
N ASP A 142 -21.29 -13.82 5.51
CA ASP A 142 -21.14 -12.38 5.40
C ASP A 142 -22.17 -11.62 6.23
N LYS A 143 -21.69 -10.83 7.19
CA LYS A 143 -22.50 -9.88 7.98
C LYS A 143 -22.49 -8.48 7.37
N GLY A 144 -21.84 -8.29 6.22
CA GLY A 144 -21.83 -7.04 5.45
C GLY A 144 -20.80 -6.01 5.93
N MET A 145 -19.96 -6.34 6.92
CA MET A 145 -19.00 -5.37 7.46
C MET A 145 -17.87 -5.09 6.47
N LEU A 146 -17.49 -6.05 5.63
CA LEU A 146 -16.51 -5.81 4.57
C LEU A 146 -16.98 -4.76 3.56
N LYS A 147 -18.22 -4.88 3.07
CA LYS A 147 -18.84 -3.87 2.19
C LYS A 147 -19.02 -2.52 2.87
N TYR A 148 -19.25 -2.53 4.19
CA TYR A 148 -19.24 -1.29 4.97
C TYR A 148 -17.83 -0.69 4.92
N PHE A 149 -16.78 -1.40 5.32
CA PHE A 149 -15.47 -0.78 5.53
C PHE A 149 -14.70 -0.43 4.25
N ILE A 150 -14.72 -1.28 3.22
CA ILE A 150 -13.91 -1.07 2.02
C ILE A 150 -14.32 0.24 1.32
N GLY A 151 -13.33 1.09 1.08
CA GLY A 151 -13.50 2.42 0.48
C GLY A 151 -14.11 3.49 1.38
N ARG A 152 -14.48 3.17 2.62
CA ARG A 152 -14.95 4.20 3.56
C ARG A 152 -13.77 4.97 4.14
N GLY A 153 -13.89 6.30 4.14
CA GLY A 153 -12.83 7.24 4.53
C GLY A 153 -12.51 8.18 3.37
N ASN A 154 -11.67 9.18 3.62
CA ASN A 154 -11.31 10.19 2.61
C ASN A 154 -9.90 9.93 2.06
N GLY A 155 -9.66 10.32 0.80
CA GLY A 155 -8.33 10.34 0.20
C GLY A 155 -8.01 9.14 -0.70
N LEU A 156 -6.74 9.01 -1.08
CA LEU A 156 -6.26 7.95 -1.98
C LEU A 156 -6.22 6.58 -1.32
N THR A 157 -6.06 6.53 0.00
CA THR A 157 -6.17 5.32 0.81
C THR A 157 -7.21 5.57 1.89
N PRO A 158 -8.50 5.26 1.63
CA PRO A 158 -9.54 5.40 2.63
C PRO A 158 -9.20 4.64 3.92
N THR A 159 -9.50 5.25 5.07
CA THR A 159 -9.21 4.72 6.41
C THR A 159 -9.65 3.27 6.59
N GLY A 160 -10.81 2.87 6.06
CA GLY A 160 -11.29 1.49 6.14
C GLY A 160 -10.39 0.48 5.44
N ASP A 161 -9.77 0.88 4.32
CA ASP A 161 -8.83 0.04 3.59
C ASP A 161 -7.49 -0.07 4.32
N ASP A 162 -6.97 1.04 4.84
CA ASP A 162 -5.72 1.06 5.61
C ASP A 162 -5.83 0.20 6.88
N ILE A 163 -6.97 0.28 7.59
CA ILE A 163 -7.29 -0.61 8.71
C ILE A 163 -7.26 -2.08 8.25
N LEU A 164 -7.88 -2.40 7.11
CA LEU A 164 -7.92 -3.77 6.59
C LEU A 164 -6.52 -4.27 6.18
N VAL A 165 -5.66 -3.42 5.62
CA VAL A 165 -4.24 -3.73 5.36
C VAL A 165 -3.52 -4.09 6.66
N GLY A 166 -3.73 -3.33 7.74
CA GLY A 166 -3.15 -3.62 9.05
C GLY A 166 -3.64 -4.95 9.63
N MET A 167 -4.92 -5.27 9.48
CA MET A 167 -5.49 -6.57 9.86
C MET A 167 -4.91 -7.73 9.05
N LEU A 168 -4.71 -7.55 7.74
CA LEU A 168 -4.09 -8.54 6.85
C LEU A 168 -2.61 -8.79 7.18
N LEU A 169 -1.89 -7.76 7.64
CA LEU A 169 -0.53 -7.91 8.17
C LEU A 169 -0.49 -8.87 9.36
N VAL A 170 -1.37 -8.66 10.35
CA VAL A 170 -1.47 -9.56 11.51
C VAL A 170 -1.95 -10.95 11.09
N HIS A 171 -2.92 -11.04 10.18
CA HIS A 171 -3.40 -12.31 9.64
C HIS A 171 -2.27 -13.13 8.98
N THR A 172 -1.33 -12.48 8.30
CA THR A 172 -0.18 -13.15 7.66
C THR A 172 0.68 -13.90 8.68
N ILE A 173 0.74 -13.42 9.92
CA ILE A 173 1.56 -13.96 11.01
C ILE A 173 0.75 -14.94 11.87
N LYS A 174 -0.48 -14.54 12.21
CA LYS A 174 -1.43 -15.28 13.05
C LYS A 174 -2.76 -15.38 12.31
N PRO A 175 -2.96 -16.40 11.46
CA PRO A 175 -4.14 -16.49 10.63
C PRO A 175 -5.46 -16.51 11.43
N PHE A 176 -6.29 -15.48 11.28
CA PHE A 176 -7.64 -15.42 11.86
C PHE A 176 -8.79 -15.13 10.86
N ILE A 177 -8.49 -14.60 9.67
CA ILE A 177 -9.48 -14.31 8.63
C ILE A 177 -9.81 -15.62 7.91
N SER A 178 -11.10 -15.90 7.70
CA SER A 178 -11.51 -17.12 7.00
C SER A 178 -11.16 -17.06 5.50
N SER A 179 -10.88 -18.21 4.89
CA SER A 179 -10.58 -18.30 3.45
C SER A 179 -11.74 -17.79 2.58
N THR A 180 -12.99 -18.02 3.00
CA THR A 180 -14.19 -17.46 2.37
C THR A 180 -14.15 -15.93 2.39
N LYS A 181 -13.71 -15.32 3.50
CA LYS A 181 -13.60 -13.87 3.63
C LYS A 181 -12.48 -13.28 2.78
N LEU A 182 -11.32 -13.93 2.72
CA LEU A 182 -10.25 -13.52 1.78
C LEU A 182 -10.74 -13.55 0.32
N THR A 183 -11.46 -14.61 -0.07
CA THR A 183 -12.06 -14.74 -1.40
C THR A 183 -13.09 -13.65 -1.67
N TYR A 184 -13.89 -13.32 -0.66
CA TYR A 184 -14.89 -12.26 -0.78
C TYR A 184 -14.27 -10.87 -0.89
N ILE A 185 -13.21 -10.55 -0.14
CA ILE A 185 -12.45 -9.30 -0.32
C ILE A 185 -11.97 -9.20 -1.77
N ASN A 186 -11.33 -10.25 -2.30
CA ASN A 186 -10.91 -10.29 -3.71
C ASN A 186 -12.06 -10.09 -4.71
N THR A 187 -13.28 -10.51 -4.36
CA THR A 187 -14.47 -10.28 -5.19
C THR A 187 -14.89 -8.81 -5.14
N LEU A 188 -14.96 -8.21 -3.96
CA LEU A 188 -15.30 -6.80 -3.76
C LEU A 188 -14.31 -5.87 -4.47
N LEU A 189 -13.01 -6.20 -4.47
CA LEU A 189 -11.98 -5.38 -5.13
C LEU A 189 -12.11 -5.32 -6.67
N LYS A 190 -12.94 -6.17 -7.28
CA LYS A 190 -13.31 -6.08 -8.71
C LYS A 190 -14.39 -5.05 -8.97
N GLU A 191 -15.15 -4.65 -7.95
CA GLU A 191 -16.17 -3.60 -8.02
C GLU A 191 -15.52 -2.22 -7.85
N ASP A 192 -16.27 -1.16 -8.13
CA ASP A 192 -15.84 0.23 -7.88
C ASP A 192 -16.13 0.65 -6.43
N CYS A 193 -15.60 -0.11 -5.47
CA CYS A 193 -15.84 0.09 -4.05
C CYS A 193 -14.77 0.96 -3.35
N THR A 194 -13.58 1.08 -3.94
CA THR A 194 -12.48 1.90 -3.42
C THR A 194 -11.53 2.35 -4.55
N THR A 195 -10.55 3.18 -4.22
CA THR A 195 -9.56 3.71 -5.15
C THR A 195 -8.67 2.63 -5.74
N GLN A 196 -8.09 2.91 -6.90
CA GLN A 196 -7.13 2.00 -7.54
C GLN A 196 -5.88 1.76 -6.70
N VAL A 197 -5.46 2.74 -5.89
CA VAL A 197 -4.31 2.63 -5.00
C VAL A 197 -4.60 1.66 -3.86
N SER A 198 -5.75 1.81 -3.17
CA SER A 198 -6.17 0.88 -2.13
C SER A 198 -6.40 -0.54 -2.65
N LYS A 199 -7.00 -0.69 -3.84
CA LYS A 199 -7.16 -2.00 -4.48
C LYS A 199 -5.84 -2.75 -4.60
N GLN A 200 -4.79 -2.06 -5.09
CA GLN A 200 -3.46 -2.65 -5.24
C GLN A 200 -2.84 -3.03 -3.89
N PHE A 201 -2.95 -2.18 -2.87
CA PHE A 201 -2.47 -2.49 -1.52
C PHE A 201 -3.19 -3.69 -0.91
N LEU A 202 -4.52 -3.74 -0.99
CA LEU A 202 -5.33 -4.84 -0.44
C LEU A 202 -5.06 -6.16 -1.17
N GLN A 203 -4.92 -6.15 -2.50
CA GLN A 203 -4.58 -7.35 -3.27
C GLN A 203 -3.23 -7.93 -2.84
N LEU A 204 -2.20 -7.09 -2.71
CA LEU A 204 -0.88 -7.53 -2.23
C LEU A 204 -0.92 -7.98 -0.77
N ALA A 205 -1.67 -7.28 0.09
CA ALA A 205 -1.81 -7.65 1.49
C ALA A 205 -2.50 -9.01 1.69
N ILE A 206 -3.46 -9.38 0.83
CA ILE A 206 -4.06 -10.73 0.81
C ILE A 206 -3.01 -11.80 0.49
N GLU A 207 -2.05 -11.48 -0.37
CA GLU A 207 -0.91 -12.35 -0.71
C GLU A 207 0.20 -12.33 0.37
N GLY A 208 0.05 -11.51 1.41
CA GLY A 208 1.05 -11.35 2.48
C GLY A 208 2.24 -10.47 2.07
N ILE A 209 2.05 -9.60 1.07
CA ILE A 209 3.06 -8.70 0.53
C ILE A 209 2.77 -7.27 0.98
N PHE A 210 3.77 -6.62 1.60
CA PHE A 210 3.59 -5.31 2.21
C PHE A 210 4.72 -4.35 1.83
N SER A 211 4.51 -3.05 2.06
CA SER A 211 5.56 -2.03 1.89
C SER A 211 6.68 -2.21 2.92
N SER A 212 7.87 -1.65 2.64
CA SER A 212 9.00 -1.74 3.55
C SER A 212 8.66 -1.14 4.92
N ARG A 213 7.82 -0.11 4.96
CA ARG A 213 7.34 0.50 6.20
C ARG A 213 6.67 -0.49 7.15
N LEU A 214 5.90 -1.45 6.61
CA LEU A 214 5.24 -2.47 7.42
C LEU A 214 6.17 -3.64 7.70
N THR A 215 7.00 -4.04 6.75
CA THR A 215 7.96 -5.13 6.97
C THR A 215 9.08 -4.75 7.94
N ASP A 216 9.45 -3.47 7.99
CA ASP A 216 10.44 -2.94 8.94
C ASP A 216 9.95 -3.10 10.39
N LEU A 217 8.65 -3.19 10.66
CA LEU A 217 8.13 -3.43 12.01
C LEU A 217 8.62 -4.75 12.61
N PHE A 218 8.94 -5.72 11.76
CA PHE A 218 9.46 -7.03 12.19
C PHE A 218 10.93 -6.99 12.62
N ASP A 219 11.65 -5.90 12.33
CA ASP A 219 13.01 -5.70 12.82
C ASP A 219 13.01 -5.41 14.32
N ALA A 220 13.36 -6.43 15.11
CA ALA A 220 13.44 -6.37 16.56
C ALA A 220 14.45 -5.34 17.08
N THR A 221 15.42 -4.92 16.26
CA THR A 221 16.49 -4.02 16.70
C THR A 221 16.07 -2.55 16.72
N ASN A 222 15.03 -2.18 15.96
CA ASN A 222 14.63 -0.79 15.74
C ASN A 222 13.12 -0.56 15.92
N VAL A 223 12.44 -1.36 16.73
CA VAL A 223 10.97 -1.35 16.88
C VAL A 223 10.40 0.06 17.11
N ALA A 224 10.94 0.81 18.08
CA ALA A 224 10.45 2.16 18.39
C ALA A 224 10.58 3.12 17.20
N ILE A 225 11.71 3.08 16.49
CA ILE A 225 11.97 3.90 15.30
C ILE A 225 11.03 3.50 14.16
N ASN A 226 10.78 2.20 13.97
CA ASN A 226 9.92 1.72 12.89
C ASN A 226 8.44 2.03 13.16
N ILE A 227 8.00 2.00 14.42
CA ILE A 227 6.68 2.49 14.85
C ILE A 227 6.58 4.00 14.63
N GLU A 228 7.60 4.75 15.01
CA GLU A 228 7.65 6.18 14.75
C GLU A 228 7.54 6.46 13.25
N ARG A 229 8.31 5.77 12.39
CA ARG A 229 8.24 5.90 10.93
C ARG A 229 6.89 5.52 10.34
N LEU A 230 6.19 4.55 10.94
CA LEU A 230 4.81 4.21 10.57
C LEU A 230 3.87 5.39 10.84
N LEU A 231 4.04 6.07 11.97
CA LEU A 231 3.17 7.16 12.44
C LEU A 231 3.55 8.56 11.88
N ASN A 232 4.84 8.85 11.67
CA ASN A 232 5.39 10.20 11.43
C ASN A 232 5.35 10.68 9.99
N VAL A 233 4.37 10.25 9.21
CA VAL A 233 4.17 10.82 7.87
C VAL A 233 2.86 11.56 7.82
N GLY A 234 2.89 12.76 7.22
CA GLY A 234 1.74 13.65 6.98
C GLY A 234 0.66 13.08 6.03
N SER A 235 0.22 11.85 6.29
CA SER A 235 -0.95 11.18 5.74
C SER A 235 -1.55 10.31 6.85
N SER A 236 -2.84 10.47 7.16
CA SER A 236 -3.59 9.70 8.17
C SER A 236 -3.43 8.17 8.05
N SER A 237 -3.14 7.69 6.85
CA SER A 237 -2.95 6.27 6.48
C SER A 237 -2.04 5.46 7.42
N GLY A 238 -0.94 6.04 7.91
CA GLY A 238 -0.03 5.34 8.83
C GLY A 238 -0.68 4.98 10.17
N LYS A 239 -1.45 5.92 10.74
CA LYS A 239 -2.19 5.71 12.00
C LYS A 239 -3.42 4.83 11.78
N ASP A 240 -4.06 4.92 10.61
CA ASP A 240 -5.17 4.05 10.20
C ASP A 240 -4.71 2.58 10.10
N THR A 241 -3.55 2.35 9.48
CA THR A 241 -2.93 1.01 9.39
C THR A 241 -2.52 0.49 10.77
N ALA A 242 -1.89 1.33 11.61
CA ALA A 242 -1.53 0.96 12.98
C ALA A 242 -2.76 0.58 13.82
N TYR A 243 -3.91 1.22 13.59
CA TYR A 243 -5.15 0.87 14.27
C TYR A 243 -5.71 -0.49 13.83
N GLY A 244 -5.60 -0.81 12.54
CA GLY A 244 -5.91 -2.15 12.03
C GLY A 244 -5.04 -3.24 12.66
N ILE A 245 -3.73 -2.97 12.78
CA ILE A 245 -2.79 -3.86 13.49
C ILE A 245 -3.22 -4.03 14.95
N PHE A 246 -3.40 -2.92 15.69
CA PHE A 246 -3.82 -2.92 17.09
C PHE A 246 -5.08 -3.76 17.32
N SER A 247 -6.06 -3.63 16.44
CA SER A 247 -7.35 -4.30 16.57
C SER A 247 -7.30 -5.81 16.31
N ALA A 248 -6.24 -6.28 15.66
CA ALA A 248 -6.05 -7.69 15.31
C ALA A 248 -5.09 -8.46 16.23
N LEU A 249 -4.34 -7.76 17.10
CA LEU A 249 -3.42 -8.33 18.10
C LEU A 249 -4.18 -8.93 19.29
#